data_AF-A0A6P8DA83-F1
#
_entry.id   AF-A0A6P8DA83-F1
#
_cell.length_a   1.000
_cell.length_b   1.000
_cell.length_c   1.000
_cell.angle_alpha   90.00
_cell.angle_beta   90.00
_cell.angle_gamma   90.00
#
_symmetry.space_group_name_H-M   'P 1'
#
loop_
_entity.id
_entity.type
_entity.pdbx_description
1 polymer ?
#
loop_
_entity_poly.entity_id
_entity_poly.type
_entity_poly.pdbx_seq_one_letter_code
_entity_poly.pdbx_strand_id
1 'polypeptide(L)'
;MYFDGAVNSVGSGVGAVLISPDGRHYPVAAKVDFSCTNNVAEYEACILGLQAAIDFKVKELEVFGDSMITIFQTLGQWKTKDAKLVPYHEYLEKLAKNFEKISFTYTPRAKNQFADALATLASMASISEGNIVEPLEIEVAKGPAHCNAIEASEAKPWYEDIKNFLQTGQYPPFADRRDQRRSGALRCTTF
;
A
#
# COMPACT_ATOMS: atom_id res chain seq x y z
N MET A 1 7.21 -3.29 -9.93
CA MET A 1 7.52 -2.04 -9.21
C MET A 1 6.65 -0.93 -9.74
N TYR A 2 6.03 -0.18 -8.86
CA TYR A 2 5.34 1.08 -9.16
C TYR A 2 6.17 2.22 -8.60
N PHE A 3 6.26 3.36 -9.28
CA PHE A 3 6.95 4.54 -8.76
C PHE A 3 6.19 5.80 -9.12
N ASP A 4 6.39 6.86 -8.34
CA ASP A 4 5.85 8.18 -8.62
C ASP A 4 6.59 9.30 -7.88
N GLY A 5 6.59 10.49 -8.47
CA GLY A 5 7.14 11.72 -7.88
C GLY A 5 6.05 12.76 -7.59
N ALA A 6 6.15 13.44 -6.45
CA ALA A 6 5.25 14.51 -6.06
C ALA A 6 6.04 15.80 -5.79
N VAL A 7 5.57 16.92 -6.35
CA VAL A 7 6.07 18.26 -6.03
C VAL A 7 4.86 19.15 -5.72
N ASN A 8 4.89 19.82 -4.57
CA ASN A 8 3.85 20.75 -4.15
C ASN A 8 4.47 21.97 -3.43
N SER A 9 3.64 22.84 -2.88
CA SER A 9 4.09 24.06 -2.18
C SER A 9 4.84 23.79 -0.87
N VAL A 10 4.68 22.59 -0.29
CA VAL A 10 5.33 22.18 0.96
C VAL A 10 6.72 21.58 0.69
N GLY A 11 6.86 20.88 -0.43
CA GLY A 11 8.14 20.33 -0.87
C GLY A 11 7.97 19.26 -1.93
N SER A 12 9.01 18.44 -2.04
CA SER A 12 9.10 17.37 -3.02
C SER A 12 9.31 16.03 -2.32
N GLY A 13 8.73 14.98 -2.88
CA GLY A 13 8.82 13.63 -2.36
C GLY A 13 8.71 12.61 -3.47
N VAL A 14 9.25 11.43 -3.21
CA VAL A 14 9.26 10.32 -4.15
C VAL A 14 8.81 9.05 -3.46
N GLY A 15 8.10 8.20 -4.19
CA GLY A 15 7.54 6.95 -3.70
C GLY A 15 7.72 5.83 -4.71
N ALA A 16 7.98 4.63 -4.20
CA ALA A 16 8.01 3.40 -4.98
C ALA A 16 7.43 2.24 -4.19
N VAL A 17 6.87 1.25 -4.88
CA VAL A 17 6.34 0.02 -4.29
C VAL A 17 6.87 -1.16 -5.08
N LEU A 18 7.66 -2.00 -4.42
CA LEU A 18 8.03 -3.31 -4.95
C LEU A 18 6.96 -4.31 -4.54
N ILE A 19 6.52 -5.13 -5.49
CA ILE A 19 5.52 -6.17 -5.25
C ILE A 19 6.15 -7.49 -5.64
N SER A 20 6.27 -8.41 -4.69
CA SER A 20 6.79 -9.74 -4.95
C SER A 20 5.74 -10.64 -5.62
N PRO A 21 6.15 -11.76 -6.24
CA PRO A 21 5.21 -12.68 -6.90
C PRO A 21 4.14 -13.28 -5.96
N ASP A 22 4.42 -13.36 -4.66
CA ASP A 22 3.46 -13.80 -3.63
C ASP A 22 2.54 -12.66 -3.14
N GLY A 23 2.63 -11.47 -3.73
CA GLY A 23 1.74 -10.34 -3.47
C GLY A 23 2.12 -9.48 -2.26
N ARG A 24 3.33 -9.64 -1.69
CA ARG A 24 3.80 -8.75 -0.61
C ARG A 24 4.24 -7.41 -1.19
N HIS A 25 3.85 -6.35 -0.52
CA HIS A 25 4.19 -4.98 -0.91
C HIS A 25 5.33 -4.47 -0.02
N TYR A 26 6.34 -3.89 -0.65
CA TYR A 26 7.49 -3.26 0.01
C TYR A 26 7.50 -1.79 -0.41
N PRO A 27 6.85 -0.91 0.37
CA PRO A 27 6.81 0.52 0.10
C PRO A 27 8.16 1.16 0.44
N VAL A 28 8.60 2.08 -0.41
CA VAL A 28 9.82 2.87 -0.25
C VAL A 28 9.46 4.31 -0.55
N ALA A 29 9.86 5.25 0.30
CA ALA A 29 9.59 6.66 0.08
C ALA A 29 10.74 7.51 0.61
N ALA A 30 10.99 8.65 -0.04
CA ALA A 30 12.01 9.59 0.39
C ALA A 30 11.56 11.03 0.17
N LYS A 31 11.86 11.91 1.13
CA LYS A 31 11.73 13.35 0.96
C LYS A 31 12.90 13.83 0.08
N VAL A 32 12.59 14.66 -0.90
CA VAL A 32 13.60 15.29 -1.75
C VAL A 32 13.92 16.66 -1.15
N ASP A 33 15.16 16.83 -0.68
CA ASP A 33 15.61 18.03 0.04
C ASP A 33 16.26 19.08 -0.88
N PHE A 34 15.89 19.08 -2.16
CA PHE A 34 16.30 20.06 -3.14
C PHE A 34 15.11 20.45 -4.03
N SER A 35 15.19 21.65 -4.61
CA SER A 35 14.17 22.11 -5.55
C SER A 35 14.21 21.28 -6.83
N CYS A 36 13.11 20.60 -7.15
CA CYS A 36 12.99 19.79 -8.35
C CYS A 36 11.67 20.07 -9.08
N THR A 37 11.64 19.79 -10.38
CA THR A 37 10.40 19.82 -11.17
C THR A 37 9.71 18.46 -11.08
N ASN A 38 8.43 18.37 -11.48
CA ASN A 38 7.71 17.10 -11.55
C ASN A 38 8.51 16.03 -12.32
N ASN A 39 9.07 16.40 -13.48
CA ASN A 39 9.87 15.46 -14.27
C ASN A 39 11.09 14.95 -13.50
N VAL A 40 11.79 15.80 -12.75
CA VAL A 40 12.95 15.37 -11.95
C VAL A 40 12.49 14.46 -10.81
N ALA A 41 11.38 14.77 -10.13
CA ALA A 41 10.82 13.91 -9.09
C ALA A 41 10.46 12.51 -9.63
N GLU A 42 9.95 12.41 -10.86
CA GLU A 42 9.65 11.13 -11.51
C GLU A 42 10.92 10.29 -11.77
N TYR A 43 12.01 10.93 -12.19
CA TYR A 43 13.30 10.24 -12.33
C TYR A 43 13.84 9.77 -10.98
N GLU A 44 13.81 10.63 -9.97
CA GLU A 44 14.25 10.32 -8.61
C GLU A 44 13.45 9.16 -8.02
N ALA A 45 12.13 9.12 -8.23
CA ALA A 45 11.28 8.02 -7.79
C ALA A 45 11.62 6.69 -8.45
N CYS A 46 11.84 6.71 -9.77
CA CYS A 46 12.24 5.51 -10.50
C CYS A 46 13.62 5.01 -10.02
N ILE A 47 14.59 5.92 -9.85
CA ILE A 47 15.93 5.60 -9.35
C ILE A 47 15.86 4.99 -7.95
N LEU A 48 15.12 5.61 -7.03
CA LEU A 48 14.93 5.10 -5.67
C LEU A 48 14.38 3.67 -5.68
N GLY A 49 13.35 3.43 -6.49
CA GLY A 49 12.76 2.10 -6.63
C GLY A 49 13.72 1.07 -7.21
N LEU A 50 14.48 1.41 -8.27
CA LEU A 50 15.47 0.52 -8.86
C LEU A 50 16.59 0.19 -7.87
N GLN A 51 17.06 1.19 -7.11
CA GLN A 51 18.10 1.01 -6.10
C GLN A 51 17.62 0.05 -5.01
N ALA A 52 16.39 0.23 -4.51
CA ALA A 52 15.76 -0.69 -3.57
C ALA A 52 15.67 -2.11 -4.15
N ALA A 53 15.26 -2.26 -5.41
CA ALA A 53 15.18 -3.58 -6.05
C ALA A 53 16.56 -4.28 -6.17
N ILE A 54 17.62 -3.52 -6.45
CA ILE A 54 19.01 -4.01 -6.44
C ILE A 54 19.44 -4.45 -5.04
N ASP A 55 19.05 -3.69 -4.01
CA ASP A 55 19.35 -4.03 -2.62
C ASP A 55 18.63 -5.31 -2.19
N PHE A 56 17.39 -5.51 -2.65
CA PHE A 56 16.64 -6.76 -2.52
C PHE A 56 17.14 -7.90 -3.42
N LYS A 57 18.20 -7.70 -4.21
CA LYS A 57 18.79 -8.69 -5.11
C LYS A 57 17.80 -9.25 -6.14
N VAL A 58 16.83 -8.43 -6.56
CA VAL A 58 15.87 -8.79 -7.60
C VAL A 58 16.60 -8.99 -8.93
N LYS A 59 16.28 -10.08 -9.63
CA LYS A 59 16.86 -10.44 -10.94
C LYS A 59 16.02 -10.01 -12.12
N GLU A 60 14.70 -10.15 -11.99
CA GLU A 60 13.73 -9.78 -13.01
C GLU A 60 12.76 -8.73 -12.46
N LEU A 61 12.57 -7.63 -13.19
CA LEU A 61 11.78 -6.50 -12.72
C LEU A 61 10.86 -5.94 -13.81
N GLU A 62 9.58 -5.80 -13.49
CA GLU A 62 8.64 -5.01 -14.30
C GLU A 62 8.43 -3.66 -13.62
N VAL A 63 8.67 -2.58 -14.35
CA VAL A 63 8.56 -1.21 -13.87
C VAL A 63 7.32 -0.56 -14.48
N PHE A 64 6.46 -0.02 -13.62
CA PHE A 64 5.23 0.66 -13.96
C PHE A 64 5.29 2.10 -13.48
N GLY A 65 4.92 3.03 -14.36
CA GLY A 65 4.83 4.45 -14.04
C GLY A 65 3.83 5.13 -14.98
N ASP A 66 3.29 6.26 -14.54
CA ASP A 66 2.34 7.07 -15.29
C ASP A 66 3.02 8.26 -16.01
N SER A 67 4.28 8.54 -15.71
CA SER A 67 5.08 9.47 -16.49
C SER A 67 5.72 8.80 -17.71
N MET A 68 5.14 9.09 -18.87
CA MET A 68 5.56 8.62 -20.19
C MET A 68 7.03 8.95 -20.52
N ILE A 69 7.58 10.03 -19.94
CA ILE A 69 8.97 10.46 -20.17
C ILE A 69 10.00 9.46 -19.61
N THR A 70 9.77 8.95 -18.39
CA THR A 70 10.69 8.00 -17.74
C THR A 70 10.73 6.67 -18.48
N ILE A 71 9.62 6.28 -19.11
CA ILE A 71 9.44 4.98 -19.79
C ILE A 71 9.94 5.00 -21.23
N PHE A 72 9.68 6.05 -22.00
CA PHE A 72 10.07 6.10 -23.42
C PHE A 72 11.54 6.49 -23.64
N GLN A 73 12.15 7.21 -22.70
CA GLN A 73 13.59 7.48 -22.76
C GLN A 73 14.41 6.24 -22.38
N THR A 74 14.05 5.51 -21.31
CA THR A 74 14.75 4.26 -20.90
C THR A 74 14.68 3.14 -21.95
N LEU A 75 13.65 3.12 -22.79
CA LEU A 75 13.54 2.18 -23.91
C LEU A 75 14.34 2.60 -25.17
N GLY A 76 15.12 3.69 -25.09
CA GLY A 76 15.92 4.22 -26.21
C GLY A 76 15.10 4.83 -27.35
N GLN A 77 13.78 4.96 -27.17
CA GLN A 77 12.87 5.43 -28.21
C GLN A 77 12.81 6.96 -28.30
N TRP A 78 13.15 7.66 -27.21
CA TRP A 78 13.12 9.13 -27.14
C TRP A 78 14.43 9.65 -26.54
N LYS A 79 15.17 10.49 -27.26
CA LYS A 79 16.32 11.22 -26.70
C LYS A 79 15.84 12.52 -26.06
N THR A 80 16.07 12.71 -24.76
CA THR A 80 15.83 14.01 -24.12
C THR A 80 16.73 15.07 -24.75
N LYS A 81 16.16 16.21 -25.12
CA LYS A 81 16.91 17.39 -25.52
C LYS A 81 17.26 18.29 -24.32
N ASP A 82 16.68 17.99 -23.15
CA ASP A 82 16.97 18.72 -21.92
C ASP A 82 18.28 18.22 -21.31
N ALA A 83 19.31 19.06 -21.37
CA ALA A 83 20.63 18.77 -20.81
C ALA A 83 20.58 18.42 -19.31
N LYS A 84 19.56 18.88 -18.56
CA LYS A 84 19.41 18.55 -17.14
C LYS A 84 18.93 17.13 -16.89
N LEU A 85 18.24 16.52 -17.86
CA LEU A 85 17.69 15.16 -17.74
C LEU A 85 18.62 14.08 -18.32
N VAL A 86 19.62 14.47 -19.11
CA VAL A 86 20.62 13.53 -19.66
C VAL A 86 21.31 12.72 -18.56
N PRO A 87 21.82 13.31 -17.46
CA PRO A 87 22.49 12.54 -16.41
C PRO A 87 21.57 11.52 -15.72
N TYR A 88 20.30 11.87 -15.53
CA TYR A 88 19.30 10.96 -14.95
C TYR A 88 19.06 9.74 -15.84
N HIS A 89 18.94 9.98 -17.16
CA HIS A 89 18.75 8.91 -18.12
C HIS A 89 19.94 7.96 -18.17
N GLU A 90 21.18 8.48 -18.24
CA GLU A 90 22.41 7.68 -18.22
C GLU A 90 22.53 6.85 -16.94
N TYR A 91 22.14 7.43 -15.80
CA TYR A 91 22.17 6.72 -14.52
C TYR A 91 21.11 5.60 -14.45
N LEU A 92 19.89 5.85 -14.92
CA LEU A 92 18.85 4.81 -15.02
C LEU A 92 19.30 3.65 -15.91
N GLU A 93 19.92 3.92 -17.07
CA GLU A 93 20.46 2.86 -17.94
C GLU A 93 21.55 2.05 -17.22
N LYS A 94 22.39 2.69 -16.41
CA LYS A 94 23.39 2.01 -15.59
C LYS A 94 22.75 1.11 -14.54
N LEU A 95 21.68 1.56 -13.87
CA LEU A 95 20.94 0.75 -12.90
C LEU A 95 20.26 -0.44 -13.56
N ALA A 96 19.61 -0.22 -14.71
CA ALA A 96 18.90 -1.25 -15.47
C ALA A 96 19.80 -2.45 -15.85
N LYS A 97 21.11 -2.23 -16.07
CA LYS A 97 22.10 -3.29 -16.36
C LYS A 97 22.33 -4.27 -15.20
N ASN A 98 21.86 -3.98 -13.99
CA ASN A 98 21.98 -4.90 -12.85
C ASN A 98 20.92 -6.01 -12.86
N PHE A 99 19.90 -5.89 -13.70
CA PHE A 99 18.82 -6.87 -13.83
C PHE A 99 19.08 -7.80 -15.01
N GLU A 100 18.79 -9.08 -14.83
CA GLU A 100 18.83 -10.08 -15.91
C GLU A 100 17.73 -9.80 -16.94
N LYS A 101 16.59 -9.29 -16.46
CA LYS A 101 15.48 -8.84 -17.29
C LYS A 101 14.78 -7.65 -16.64
N ILE A 102 14.58 -6.58 -17.40
CA ILE A 102 13.82 -5.43 -16.95
C ILE A 102 12.91 -4.92 -18.08
N SER A 103 11.68 -4.56 -17.74
CA SER A 103 10.72 -3.94 -18.66
C SER A 103 10.11 -2.69 -18.05
N PHE A 104 9.70 -1.75 -18.90
CA PHE A 104 9.05 -0.52 -18.50
C PHE A 104 7.68 -0.42 -19.18
N THR A 105 6.62 -0.22 -18.41
CA THR A 105 5.24 -0.24 -18.88
C THR A 105 4.46 0.97 -18.38
N TYR A 106 3.87 1.72 -19.31
CA TYR A 106 3.00 2.84 -18.94
C TYR A 106 1.75 2.34 -18.22
N THR A 107 1.41 2.98 -17.11
CA THR A 107 0.24 2.69 -16.30
C THR A 107 -0.52 3.99 -16.01
N PRO A 108 -1.85 4.05 -16.20
CA PRO A 108 -2.62 5.25 -15.83
C PRO A 108 -2.51 5.57 -14.34
N ARG A 109 -2.52 6.87 -13.96
CA ARG A 109 -2.47 7.35 -12.56
C ARG A 109 -3.40 6.61 -11.61
N ALA A 110 -4.63 6.31 -12.05
CA ALA A 110 -5.63 5.60 -11.26
C ALA A 110 -5.19 4.20 -10.81
N LYS A 111 -4.20 3.59 -11.48
CA LYS A 111 -3.58 2.31 -11.12
C LYS A 111 -2.22 2.47 -10.42
N ASN A 112 -1.73 3.70 -10.26
CA ASN A 112 -0.45 4.04 -9.61
C ASN A 112 -0.65 4.74 -8.24
N GLN A 113 -1.88 4.69 -7.69
CA GLN A 113 -2.29 5.47 -6.51
C GLN A 113 -1.43 5.22 -5.26
N PHE A 114 -0.90 4.00 -5.09
CA PHE A 114 -0.12 3.70 -3.90
C PHE A 114 1.25 4.38 -3.92
N ALA A 115 1.94 4.37 -5.07
CA ALA A 115 3.21 5.09 -5.22
C ALA A 115 3.00 6.61 -5.12
N ASP A 116 1.91 7.12 -5.69
CA ASP A 116 1.47 8.53 -5.58
C ASP A 116 1.22 8.96 -4.13
N ALA A 117 0.50 8.12 -3.37
CA ALA A 117 0.27 8.38 -1.95
C ALA A 117 1.59 8.42 -1.16
N LEU A 118 2.55 7.53 -1.46
CA LEU A 118 3.87 7.52 -0.83
C LEU A 118 4.68 8.77 -1.17
N ALA A 119 4.70 9.18 -2.44
CA ALA A 119 5.40 10.38 -2.87
C ALA A 119 4.82 11.64 -2.22
N THR A 120 3.49 11.73 -2.18
CA THR A 120 2.76 12.81 -1.51
C THR A 120 3.06 12.83 -0.01
N LEU A 121 3.00 11.68 0.68
CA LEU A 121 3.35 11.57 2.09
C LEU A 121 4.79 12.03 2.35
N ALA A 122 5.74 11.59 1.55
CA ALA A 122 7.14 11.97 1.67
C ALA A 122 7.37 13.48 1.45
N SER A 123 6.65 14.09 0.49
CA SER A 123 6.76 15.53 0.23
C SER A 123 6.36 16.38 1.43
N MET A 124 5.37 15.90 2.20
CA MET A 124 4.80 16.56 3.36
C MET A 124 5.53 16.23 4.67
N ALA A 125 6.37 15.18 4.68
CA ALA A 125 7.09 14.75 5.87
C ALA A 125 8.05 15.85 6.33
N SER A 126 7.98 16.21 7.61
CA SER A 126 8.91 17.17 8.25
C SER A 126 10.07 16.41 8.90
N ILE A 127 10.98 15.92 8.08
CA ILE A 127 12.15 15.16 8.54
C ILE A 127 13.32 16.15 8.64
N SER A 128 13.69 16.53 9.86
CA SER A 128 14.89 17.34 10.10
C SER A 128 16.14 16.47 10.15
N GLU A 129 17.28 17.07 9.79
CA GLU A 129 18.59 16.42 9.84
C GLU A 129 18.87 15.84 11.24
N GLY A 130 19.14 14.53 11.31
CA GLY A 130 19.36 13.80 12.57
C GLY A 130 18.15 13.02 13.12
N ASN A 131 16.95 13.19 12.57
CA ASN A 131 15.81 12.37 12.96
C ASN A 131 15.90 10.98 12.32
N ILE A 132 15.86 9.93 13.13
CA ILE A 132 15.71 8.55 12.65
C ILE A 132 14.21 8.31 12.45
N VAL A 133 13.82 7.99 11.21
CA VAL A 133 12.45 7.61 10.86
C VAL A 133 12.42 6.10 10.73
N GLU A 134 11.59 5.44 11.53
CA GLU A 134 11.37 4.00 11.41
C GLU A 134 10.61 3.65 10.12
N PRO A 135 10.76 2.42 9.58
CA PRO A 135 9.98 1.97 8.45
C PRO A 135 8.48 2.14 8.69
N LEU A 136 7.77 2.70 7.70
CA LEU A 136 6.31 2.87 7.78
C LEU A 136 5.60 1.53 7.63
N GLU A 137 4.91 1.09 8.68
CA GLU A 137 3.99 -0.05 8.61
C GLU A 137 2.58 0.42 8.27
N ILE A 138 1.96 -0.25 7.29
CA ILE A 138 0.58 0.02 6.86
C ILE A 138 -0.26 -1.22 7.14
N GLU A 139 -1.20 -1.11 8.08
CA GLU A 139 -2.11 -2.18 8.45
C GLU A 139 -3.52 -1.96 7.88
N VAL A 140 -4.17 -3.06 7.50
CA VAL A 140 -5.58 -3.05 7.12
C VAL A 140 -6.44 -3.29 8.35
N ALA A 141 -7.13 -2.25 8.80
CA ALA A 141 -8.13 -2.39 9.87
C ALA A 141 -9.29 -3.28 9.39
N LYS A 142 -9.52 -4.40 10.08
CA LYS A 142 -10.56 -5.40 9.71
C LYS A 142 -11.98 -4.97 10.10
N GLY A 143 -12.12 -3.91 10.89
CA GLY A 143 -13.40 -3.39 11.33
C GLY A 143 -13.22 -2.10 12.14
N PRO A 144 -14.33 -1.45 12.53
CA PRO A 144 -14.27 -0.29 13.39
C PRO A 144 -13.60 -0.62 14.73
N ALA A 145 -12.71 0.26 15.20
CA ALA A 145 -11.94 0.03 16.42
C ALA A 145 -12.81 -0.26 17.67
N HIS A 146 -14.03 0.28 17.74
CA HIS A 146 -14.96 0.04 18.86
C HIS A 146 -15.53 -1.39 18.90
N CYS A 147 -15.56 -2.10 17.76
CA CYS A 147 -16.01 -3.49 17.71
C CYS A 147 -15.01 -4.44 18.41
N ASN A 148 -13.72 -4.09 18.42
CA ASN A 148 -12.67 -4.87 19.08
C ASN A 148 -12.89 -4.96 20.61
N ALA A 149 -13.61 -4.02 21.22
CA ALA A 149 -13.92 -4.05 22.64
C ALA A 149 -15.03 -5.04 23.01
N ILE A 150 -15.88 -5.41 22.04
CA ILE A 150 -17.05 -6.28 22.27
C ILE A 150 -16.65 -7.76 22.18
N GLU A 151 -15.67 -8.10 21.34
CA GLU A 151 -15.16 -9.47 21.17
C GLU A 151 -14.14 -9.89 22.24
N ALA A 152 -13.61 -8.94 23.02
CA ALA A 152 -12.62 -9.22 24.08
C ALA A 152 -13.21 -9.81 25.37
N SER A 153 -14.53 -10.06 25.41
CA SER A 153 -15.15 -10.77 26.52
C SER A 153 -15.13 -12.27 26.24
N GLU A 154 -14.37 -13.04 27.03
CA GLU A 154 -14.50 -14.50 27.08
C GLU A 154 -15.89 -14.96 27.57
N ALA A 155 -16.77 -14.02 27.94
CA ALA A 155 -18.14 -14.34 28.27
C ALA A 155 -18.88 -14.79 27.00
N LYS A 156 -19.50 -15.97 27.09
CA LYS A 156 -20.46 -16.47 26.10
C LYS A 156 -21.36 -15.33 25.62
N PRO A 157 -21.44 -15.04 24.31
CA PRO A 157 -22.31 -14.02 23.80
C PRO A 157 -23.73 -14.22 24.32
N TRP A 158 -24.40 -13.14 24.74
CA TRP A 158 -25.73 -13.20 25.37
C TRP A 158 -26.79 -13.95 24.53
N TYR A 159 -26.57 -14.08 23.22
CA TYR A 159 -27.46 -14.76 22.28
C TYR A 159 -27.10 -16.25 22.05
N GLU A 160 -26.02 -16.77 22.63
CA GLU A 160 -25.54 -18.14 22.39
C GLU A 160 -26.56 -19.20 22.84
N ASP A 161 -27.22 -18.97 23.98
CA ASP A 161 -28.31 -19.82 24.48
C ASP A 161 -29.53 -19.81 23.56
N ILE A 162 -29.84 -18.66 22.97
CA ILE A 162 -30.94 -18.50 22.00
C ILE A 162 -30.59 -19.25 20.71
N LYS A 163 -29.35 -19.11 20.21
CA LYS A 163 -28.86 -19.81 19.02
C LYS A 163 -28.91 -21.34 19.21
N ASN A 164 -28.46 -21.84 20.36
CA ASN A 164 -28.51 -23.26 20.71
C ASN A 164 -29.95 -23.79 20.78
N PHE A 165 -30.87 -23.02 21.36
CA PHE A 165 -32.29 -23.37 21.37
C PHE A 165 -32.89 -23.43 19.97
N LEU A 166 -32.58 -22.47 19.10
CA LEU A 166 -33.06 -22.48 17.72
C LEU A 166 -32.58 -23.72 16.97
N GLN A 167 -31.31 -24.11 17.14
CA GLN A 167 -30.70 -25.26 16.46
C GLN A 167 -31.11 -26.63 17.02
N THR A 168 -31.12 -26.79 18.34
CA THR A 168 -31.30 -28.10 19.00
C THR A 168 -32.71 -28.30 19.57
N GLY A 169 -33.48 -27.21 19.74
CA GLY A 169 -34.76 -27.21 20.44
C GLY A 169 -34.66 -27.42 21.95
N GLN A 170 -33.44 -27.50 22.50
CA GLN A 170 -33.21 -27.70 23.93
C GLN A 170 -33.05 -26.37 24.65
N TYR A 171 -33.71 -26.24 25.80
CA TYR A 171 -33.59 -25.06 26.65
C TYR A 171 -32.32 -25.12 27.50
N PRO A 172 -31.73 -23.96 27.86
CA PRO A 172 -30.62 -23.91 28.81
C PRO A 172 -30.98 -24.57 30.15
N PRO A 173 -30.03 -25.19 30.86
CA PRO A 173 -30.30 -25.92 32.11
C PRO A 173 -30.94 -25.07 33.22
N PHE A 174 -30.73 -23.76 33.16
CA PHE A 174 -31.21 -22.77 34.13
C PHE A 174 -32.51 -22.07 33.70
N ALA A 175 -33.10 -22.41 32.55
CA ALA A 175 -34.31 -21.74 32.07
C ALA A 175 -35.55 -22.13 32.90
N ASP A 176 -36.23 -21.12 33.47
CA ASP A 176 -37.47 -21.33 34.23
C ASP A 176 -38.69 -21.57 33.32
N ARG A 177 -39.84 -21.98 33.89
CA ARG A 177 -41.07 -22.23 33.11
C ARG A 177 -41.59 -20.99 32.36
N ARG A 178 -41.26 -19.77 32.80
CA ARG A 178 -41.66 -18.52 32.13
C ARG A 178 -40.73 -18.22 30.96
N ASP A 179 -39.44 -18.48 31.11
CA ASP A 179 -38.43 -18.36 30.05
C ASP A 179 -38.71 -19.35 28.92
N GLN A 180 -39.07 -20.59 29.25
CA GLN A 180 -39.49 -21.60 28.27
C GLN A 180 -40.73 -21.16 27.48
N ARG A 181 -41.70 -20.49 28.11
CA ARG A 181 -42.89 -19.96 27.42
C ARG A 181 -42.55 -18.82 26.46
N ARG A 182 -41.64 -17.91 26.84
CA ARG A 182 -41.20 -16.79 25.99
C ARG A 182 -40.40 -17.28 24.78
N SER A 183 -39.47 -18.21 25.00
CA SER A 183 -38.63 -18.80 23.94
C SER A 183 -39.40 -19.76 23.03
N GLY A 184 -40.40 -20.49 23.55
CA GLY A 184 -41.31 -21.29 22.74
C GLY A 184 -42.17 -20.46 21.77
N ALA A 185 -42.54 -19.22 22.16
CA ALA A 185 -43.28 -18.31 21.31
C ALA A 185 -42.46 -17.81 20.10
N LEU A 186 -41.13 -17.69 20.24
CA LEU A 186 -40.22 -17.28 19.15
C LEU A 186 -40.19 -18.28 17.98
N ARG A 187 -40.43 -19.58 18.22
CA ARG A 187 -40.60 -20.57 17.13
C ARG A 187 -41.97 -20.50 16.44
N CYS A 188 -42.99 -19.98 17.11
CA CYS A 188 -44.34 -19.88 16.54
C CYS A 188 -44.55 -18.66 15.65
N THR A 189 -43.62 -17.69 15.63
CA THR A 189 -43.71 -16.47 14.82
C THR A 189 -42.93 -16.53 13.50
N THR A 190 -42.26 -17.64 13.20
CA THR A 190 -41.65 -17.90 11.88
C THR A 190 -42.45 -18.98 11.15
N PHE A 191 -43.50 -18.52 10.46
CA PHE A 191 -44.09 -19.15 9.27
C PHE A 191 -44.29 -18.09 8.21
#